data_AF-A0A3N7FKL6-F1
#
_entry.id   AF-A0A3N7FKL6-F1
#
_cell.length_a   1.000
_cell.length_b   1.000
_cell.length_c   1.000
_cell.angle_alpha   90.00
_cell.angle_beta   90.00
_cell.angle_gamma   90.00
#
_symmetry.space_group_name_H-M   'P 1'
#
loop_
_entity.id
_entity.type
_entity.pdbx_description
1 polymer ?
#
loop_
_entity_poly.entity_id
_entity_poly.type
_entity_poly.pdbx_seq_one_letter_code
_entity_poly.pdbx_strand_id
1 'polypeptide(L)'
;MEMTENQSDKTSKHKRERNLLAFTGAAALAALALSLAISALNSRRKKSNKKDLSGSNARINLSASEILKLADRIIAKSKEVHDAVASVPLDKVTYANVISPLADLEAHQFPLVQSCVFPKLVSTLEDVRKASAEAERRIDAHVSMCSKREDVYRVVKAFASKGEWMNPEAKHYIKCL
;
A
#
# COMPACT_ATOMS: atom_id res chain seq x y z
N MET A 1 36.55 60.99 -45.58
CA MET A 1 35.12 60.70 -45.82
C MET A 1 34.92 59.23 -45.49
N GLU A 2 33.92 59.00 -44.65
CA GLU A 2 33.62 57.82 -43.83
C GLU A 2 33.34 56.52 -44.60
N MET A 3 33.30 55.41 -43.84
CA MET A 3 32.63 54.13 -44.11
C MET A 3 33.45 53.00 -44.75
N THR A 4 33.96 52.08 -43.91
CA THR A 4 33.75 50.62 -44.06
C THR A 4 34.02 49.88 -42.74
N GLU A 5 33.39 50.30 -41.65
CA GLU A 5 33.31 49.54 -40.39
C GLU A 5 31.91 48.91 -40.32
N ASN A 6 31.61 47.89 -41.15
CA ASN A 6 30.25 47.30 -41.14
C ASN A 6 30.10 45.87 -41.70
N GLN A 7 31.18 45.14 -42.01
CA GLN A 7 31.09 43.75 -42.53
C GLN A 7 31.49 42.67 -41.51
N SER A 8 32.37 42.97 -40.56
CA SER A 8 32.80 42.05 -39.49
C SER A 8 31.68 41.75 -38.48
N ASP A 9 30.83 42.75 -38.19
CA ASP A 9 29.83 42.67 -37.13
C ASP A 9 28.53 41.94 -37.55
N LYS A 10 28.25 41.86 -38.86
CA LYS A 10 27.06 41.16 -39.41
C LYS A 10 27.18 39.63 -39.37
N THR A 11 28.38 39.09 -39.59
CA THR A 11 28.62 37.63 -39.61
C THR A 11 28.67 37.03 -38.21
N SER A 12 29.18 37.79 -37.23
CA SER A 12 29.20 37.38 -35.81
C SER A 12 27.79 37.40 -35.20
N LYS A 13 26.98 38.42 -35.50
CA LYS A 13 25.56 38.53 -35.10
C LYS A 13 24.73 37.37 -35.63
N HIS A 14 24.85 37.05 -36.92
CA HIS A 14 24.07 35.97 -37.54
C HIS A 14 24.40 34.58 -36.94
N LYS A 15 25.66 34.33 -36.57
CA LYS A 15 26.09 33.08 -35.91
C LYS A 15 25.62 33.00 -34.46
N ARG A 16 25.62 34.12 -33.73
CA ARG A 16 25.12 34.22 -32.35
C ARG A 16 23.60 34.04 -32.29
N GLU A 17 22.86 34.61 -33.23
CA GLU A 17 21.40 34.44 -33.35
C GLU A 17 20.97 33.02 -33.70
N ARG A 18 21.68 32.34 -34.62
CA ARG A 18 21.40 30.92 -34.95
C ARG A 18 21.65 30.00 -33.76
N ASN A 19 22.73 30.21 -33.00
CA ASN A 19 23.00 29.45 -31.79
C ASN A 19 21.98 29.76 -30.70
N LEU A 20 21.58 31.03 -30.52
CA LEU A 20 20.53 31.39 -29.56
C LEU A 20 19.19 30.72 -29.93
N LEU A 21 18.79 30.75 -31.21
CA LEU A 21 17.58 30.08 -31.69
C LEU A 21 17.64 28.56 -31.49
N ALA A 22 18.76 27.91 -31.79
CA ALA A 22 18.95 26.47 -31.59
C ALA A 22 18.93 26.08 -30.10
N PHE A 23 19.56 26.89 -29.23
CA PHE A 23 19.52 26.70 -27.78
C PHE A 23 18.10 26.90 -27.22
N THR A 24 17.34 27.89 -27.72
CA THR A 24 15.94 28.10 -27.31
C THR A 24 15.02 26.97 -27.78
N GLY A 25 15.23 26.42 -28.98
CA GLY A 25 14.46 25.29 -29.51
C GLY A 25 14.73 23.99 -28.73
N ALA A 26 15.99 23.69 -28.44
CA ALA A 26 16.36 22.52 -27.64
C ALA A 26 15.83 22.60 -26.20
N ALA A 27 15.91 23.78 -25.57
CA ALA A 27 15.35 24.02 -24.24
C ALA A 27 13.82 23.84 -24.21
N ALA A 28 13.11 24.31 -25.25
CA ALA A 28 11.66 24.13 -25.36
C ALA A 28 11.26 22.65 -25.47
N LEU A 29 11.98 21.85 -26.27
CA LEU A 29 11.74 20.42 -26.40
C LEU A 29 12.02 19.66 -25.10
N ALA A 30 13.10 20.01 -24.39
CA ALA A 30 13.42 19.43 -23.09
C ALA A 30 12.35 19.75 -22.03
N ALA A 31 11.85 21.00 -22.00
CA ALA A 31 10.77 21.40 -21.11
C ALA A 31 9.45 20.66 -21.40
N LEU A 32 9.13 20.43 -22.68
CA LEU A 32 7.96 19.64 -23.09
C LEU A 32 8.10 18.17 -22.67
N ALA A 33 9.26 17.56 -22.91
CA ALA A 33 9.53 16.17 -22.50
C ALA A 33 9.42 15.99 -20.98
N LEU A 34 9.98 16.93 -20.20
CA LEU A 34 9.88 16.92 -18.74
C LEU A 34 8.43 17.08 -18.27
N SER A 35 7.68 18.00 -18.88
CA SER A 35 6.26 18.23 -18.54
C SER A 35 5.40 17.00 -18.85
N LEU A 36 5.65 16.32 -19.97
CA LEU A 36 4.98 15.07 -20.33
C LEU A 36 5.34 13.93 -19.37
N ALA A 37 6.62 13.81 -18.97
CA ALA A 37 7.06 12.82 -17.99
C ALA A 37 6.41 13.05 -16.61
N ILE A 38 6.39 14.30 -16.13
CA ILE A 38 5.72 14.69 -14.89
C ILE A 38 4.21 14.39 -14.97
N SER A 39 3.57 14.73 -16.10
CA SER A 39 2.14 14.49 -16.30
C SER A 39 1.80 12.99 -16.33
N ALA A 40 2.62 12.17 -16.99
CA ALA A 40 2.48 10.72 -17.00
C ALA A 40 2.66 10.09 -15.61
N LEU A 41 3.60 10.62 -14.81
CA LEU A 41 3.82 10.17 -13.44
C LEU A 41 2.66 10.57 -12.53
N ASN A 42 2.16 11.80 -12.67
CA ASN A 42 1.02 12.31 -11.92
C ASN A 42 -0.28 11.61 -12.30
N SER A 43 -0.50 11.24 -13.56
CA SER A 43 -1.69 10.49 -13.98
C SER A 43 -1.70 9.07 -13.42
N ARG A 44 -0.53 8.41 -13.34
CA ARG A 44 -0.38 7.12 -12.64
C ARG A 44 -0.68 7.25 -11.14
N ARG A 45 -0.17 8.29 -10.47
CA ARG A 45 -0.50 8.60 -9.05
C ARG A 45 -1.98 8.94 -8.85
N LYS A 46 -2.60 9.65 -9.79
CA LYS A 46 -4.03 10.00 -9.72
C LYS A 46 -4.91 8.76 -9.93
N LYS A 47 -4.48 7.81 -10.78
CA LYS A 47 -5.15 6.51 -10.96
C LYS A 47 -5.07 5.65 -9.70
N SER A 48 -3.95 5.65 -8.98
CA SER A 48 -3.85 4.98 -7.67
C SER A 48 -4.65 5.70 -6.57
N ASN A 49 -4.88 7.01 -6.71
CA ASN A 49 -5.70 7.82 -5.80
C ASN A 49 -7.18 7.92 -6.23
N LYS A 50 -7.74 6.91 -6.91
CA LYS A 50 -9.20 6.81 -7.01
C LYS A 50 -9.73 6.73 -5.58
N LYS A 51 -10.45 7.77 -5.16
CA LYS A 51 -10.92 7.95 -3.78
C LYS A 51 -11.59 6.66 -3.30
N ASP A 52 -10.99 6.04 -2.29
CA ASP A 52 -11.64 5.01 -1.51
C ASP A 52 -12.93 5.58 -0.87
N LEU A 53 -13.83 4.69 -0.48
CA LEU A 53 -15.12 5.08 0.10
C LEU A 53 -14.87 5.87 1.40
N SER A 54 -15.40 7.09 1.49
CA SER A 54 -15.23 7.93 2.69
C SER A 54 -15.77 7.21 3.92
N GLY A 55 -14.93 7.07 4.95
CA GLY A 55 -15.28 6.33 6.18
C GLY A 55 -15.07 4.81 6.11
N SER A 56 -14.53 4.28 5.01
CA SER A 56 -14.16 2.87 4.89
C SER A 56 -12.74 2.71 4.38
N ASN A 57 -12.00 1.76 4.97
CA ASN A 57 -10.67 1.39 4.50
C ASN A 57 -10.70 0.36 3.35
N ALA A 58 -11.90 -0.06 2.91
CA ALA A 58 -12.04 -0.99 1.80
C ALA A 58 -11.71 -0.32 0.45
N ARG A 59 -10.89 -1.00 -0.35
CA ARG A 59 -10.38 -0.56 -1.64
C ARG A 59 -11.05 -1.35 -2.76
N ILE A 60 -11.89 -0.68 -3.54
CA ILE A 60 -12.76 -1.34 -4.54
C ILE A 60 -12.18 -1.31 -5.96
N ASN A 61 -11.11 -0.55 -6.21
CA ASN A 61 -10.57 -0.27 -7.54
C ASN A 61 -9.11 -0.73 -7.72
N LEU A 62 -8.77 -1.91 -7.19
CA LEU A 62 -7.40 -2.46 -7.27
C LEU A 62 -7.16 -3.18 -8.62
N SER A 63 -5.97 -2.99 -9.19
CA SER A 63 -5.47 -3.85 -10.26
C SER A 63 -5.06 -5.23 -9.73
N ALA A 64 -4.92 -6.22 -10.63
CA ALA A 64 -4.44 -7.56 -10.29
C ALA A 64 -3.14 -7.54 -9.47
N SER A 65 -2.18 -6.69 -9.86
CA SER A 65 -0.89 -6.56 -9.14
C SER A 65 -1.03 -5.92 -7.76
N GLU A 66 -1.99 -5.00 -7.59
CA GLU A 66 -2.22 -4.32 -6.31
C GLU A 66 -2.95 -5.24 -5.31
N ILE A 67 -3.84 -6.11 -5.80
CA ILE A 67 -4.49 -7.16 -5.00
C ILE A 67 -3.43 -8.09 -4.40
N LEU A 68 -2.54 -8.64 -5.22
CA LEU A 68 -1.50 -9.55 -4.73
C LEU A 68 -0.55 -8.87 -3.74
N LYS A 69 -0.10 -7.64 -4.03
CA LYS A 69 0.72 -6.85 -3.09
C LYS A 69 -0.02 -6.53 -1.79
N LEU A 70 -1.34 -6.32 -1.85
CA LEU A 70 -2.14 -6.09 -0.64
C LEU A 70 -2.23 -7.37 0.20
N ALA A 71 -2.46 -8.53 -0.43
CA ALA A 71 -2.44 -9.83 0.25
C ALA A 71 -1.09 -10.08 0.95
N ASP A 72 0.03 -9.85 0.26
CA ASP A 72 1.36 -10.02 0.85
C ASP A 72 1.57 -9.10 2.08
N ARG A 73 1.08 -7.85 2.03
CA ARG A 73 1.13 -6.92 3.18
C ARG A 73 0.24 -7.36 4.34
N ILE A 74 -0.97 -7.87 4.06
CA ILE A 74 -1.88 -8.41 5.08
C ILE A 74 -1.20 -9.57 5.82
N ILE A 75 -0.63 -10.51 5.05
CA ILE A 75 0.09 -11.67 5.59
C ILE A 75 1.29 -11.23 6.44
N ALA A 76 2.12 -10.32 5.91
CA ALA A 76 3.29 -9.81 6.63
C ALA A 76 2.90 -9.15 7.96
N LYS A 77 1.88 -8.26 7.95
CA LYS A 77 1.44 -7.58 9.17
C LYS A 77 0.80 -8.53 10.17
N SER A 78 0.01 -9.49 9.69
CA SER A 78 -0.58 -10.52 10.55
C SER A 78 0.50 -11.34 11.22
N LYS A 79 1.51 -11.80 10.47
CA LYS A 79 2.68 -12.50 11.02
C LYS A 79 3.40 -11.67 12.08
N GLU A 80 3.72 -10.42 11.78
CA GLU A 80 4.39 -9.50 12.70
C GLU A 80 3.65 -9.38 14.04
N VAL A 81 2.33 -9.17 14.01
CA VAL A 81 1.53 -9.04 15.24
C VAL A 81 1.46 -10.34 16.02
N HIS A 82 1.24 -11.48 15.35
CA HIS A 82 1.22 -12.77 16.03
C HIS A 82 2.59 -13.12 16.64
N ASP A 83 3.69 -12.80 15.95
CA ASP A 83 5.05 -12.97 16.45
C ASP A 83 5.31 -12.08 17.69
N ALA A 84 4.85 -10.83 17.66
CA ALA A 84 4.96 -9.93 18.79
C ALA A 84 4.16 -10.44 20.00
N VAL A 85 2.92 -10.90 19.81
CA VAL A 85 2.10 -11.48 20.89
C VAL A 85 2.73 -12.75 21.45
N ALA A 86 3.21 -13.65 20.60
CA ALA A 86 3.89 -14.88 21.05
C ALA A 86 5.17 -14.61 21.86
N SER A 87 5.81 -13.45 21.67
CA SER A 87 7.03 -13.07 22.40
C SER A 87 6.77 -12.54 23.82
N VAL A 88 5.51 -12.30 24.20
CA VAL A 88 5.16 -11.75 25.51
C VAL A 88 5.42 -12.81 26.60
N PRO A 89 6.24 -12.51 27.63
CA PRO A 89 6.44 -13.41 28.76
C PRO A 89 5.13 -13.72 29.49
N LEU A 90 4.91 -14.99 29.85
CA LEU A 90 3.63 -15.45 30.41
C LEU A 90 3.23 -14.75 31.72
N ASP A 91 4.20 -14.31 32.51
CA ASP A 91 3.99 -13.54 33.74
C ASP A 91 3.60 -12.06 33.49
N LYS A 92 3.94 -11.54 32.29
CA LYS A 92 3.74 -10.13 31.89
C LYS A 92 2.59 -9.92 30.92
N VAL A 93 1.74 -10.93 30.74
CA VAL A 93 0.54 -10.82 29.90
C VAL A 93 -0.44 -9.80 30.46
N THR A 94 -0.99 -8.96 29.59
CA THR A 94 -2.00 -7.94 29.87
C THR A 94 -2.95 -7.83 28.68
N TYR A 95 -4.10 -7.19 28.86
CA TYR A 95 -5.01 -6.95 27.74
C TYR A 95 -4.33 -6.17 26.61
N ALA A 96 -3.56 -5.14 26.94
CA ALA A 96 -2.96 -4.21 25.99
C ALA A 96 -1.86 -4.83 25.12
N ASN A 97 -1.15 -5.86 25.62
CA ASN A 97 -0.05 -6.48 24.88
C ASN A 97 -0.40 -7.87 24.29
N VAL A 98 -1.50 -8.50 24.70
CA VAL A 98 -1.96 -9.79 24.15
C VAL A 98 -3.24 -9.65 23.35
N ILE A 99 -4.32 -9.15 23.95
CA ILE A 99 -5.67 -9.21 23.35
C ILE A 99 -5.92 -8.03 22.40
N SER A 100 -5.62 -6.80 22.82
CA SER A 100 -5.82 -5.61 21.99
C SER A 100 -5.12 -5.74 20.64
N PRO A 101 -3.84 -6.15 20.54
CA PRO A 101 -3.17 -6.25 19.25
C PRO A 101 -3.84 -7.24 18.28
N LEU A 102 -4.39 -8.35 18.79
CA LEU A 102 -5.11 -9.34 17.96
C LEU A 102 -6.46 -8.79 17.48
N ALA A 103 -7.22 -8.15 18.37
CA ALA A 103 -8.51 -7.54 18.05
C ALA A 103 -8.35 -6.37 17.06
N ASP A 104 -7.36 -5.50 17.29
CA ASP A 104 -7.05 -4.36 16.42
C ASP A 104 -6.59 -4.83 15.04
N LEU A 105 -5.79 -5.91 14.98
CA LEU A 105 -5.40 -6.53 13.72
C LEU A 105 -6.61 -7.03 12.92
N GLU A 106 -7.52 -7.77 13.56
CA GLU A 106 -8.73 -8.30 12.93
C GLU A 106 -9.61 -7.17 12.38
N ALA A 107 -9.89 -6.16 13.21
CA ALA A 107 -10.68 -4.99 12.82
C ALA A 107 -10.04 -4.21 11.65
N HIS A 108 -8.72 -4.02 11.69
CA HIS A 108 -8.01 -3.28 10.66
C HIS A 108 -7.93 -4.06 9.34
N GLN A 109 -7.68 -5.38 9.41
CA GLN A 109 -7.45 -6.20 8.23
C GLN A 109 -8.75 -6.64 7.54
N PHE A 110 -9.86 -6.77 8.26
CA PHE A 110 -11.14 -7.20 7.68
C PHE A 110 -11.51 -6.48 6.37
N PRO A 111 -11.60 -5.13 6.29
CA PRO A 111 -11.92 -4.44 5.05
C PRO A 111 -10.85 -4.62 3.95
N LEU A 112 -9.58 -4.79 4.32
CA LEU A 112 -8.48 -4.99 3.38
C LEU A 112 -8.52 -6.40 2.77
N VAL A 113 -8.86 -7.42 3.56
CA VAL A 113 -9.10 -8.78 3.07
C VAL A 113 -10.26 -8.78 2.09
N GLN A 114 -11.38 -8.11 2.42
CA GLN A 114 -12.52 -7.98 1.49
C GLN A 114 -12.12 -7.32 0.17
N SER A 115 -11.22 -6.33 0.22
CA SER A 115 -10.66 -5.69 -0.98
C SER A 115 -9.87 -6.65 -1.88
N CYS A 116 -9.29 -7.70 -1.30
CA CYS A 116 -8.56 -8.73 -2.02
C CYS A 116 -9.48 -9.83 -2.57
N VAL A 117 -10.45 -10.30 -1.79
CA VAL A 117 -11.19 -11.55 -2.08
C VAL A 117 -12.52 -11.35 -2.78
N PHE A 118 -13.17 -10.20 -2.60
CA PHE A 118 -14.45 -9.92 -3.25
C PHE A 118 -14.38 -9.77 -4.78
N PRO A 119 -13.31 -9.19 -5.38
CA PRO A 119 -13.24 -9.00 -6.83
C PRO A 119 -13.38 -10.28 -7.66
N LYS A 120 -13.02 -11.46 -7.15
CA LYS A 120 -13.22 -12.74 -7.85
C LYS A 120 -14.68 -13.01 -8.23
N LEU A 121 -15.63 -12.47 -7.44
CA LEU A 121 -17.06 -12.70 -7.58
C LEU A 121 -17.73 -11.69 -8.53
N VAL A 122 -17.19 -10.47 -8.62
CA VAL A 122 -17.90 -9.33 -9.23
C VAL A 122 -17.13 -8.61 -10.33
N SER A 123 -15.81 -8.78 -10.42
CA SER A 123 -15.01 -8.07 -11.42
C SER A 123 -15.32 -8.57 -12.84
N THR A 124 -15.47 -7.66 -13.78
CA THR A 124 -15.60 -7.99 -15.21
C THR A 124 -14.25 -8.40 -15.83
N LEU A 125 -13.13 -8.02 -15.21
CA LEU A 125 -11.78 -8.31 -15.69
C LEU A 125 -11.27 -9.67 -15.17
N GLU A 126 -10.88 -10.57 -16.08
CA GLU A 126 -10.47 -11.94 -15.75
C GLU A 126 -9.16 -12.00 -14.94
N ASP A 127 -8.17 -11.18 -15.29
CA ASP A 127 -6.89 -11.09 -14.58
C ASP A 127 -7.08 -10.66 -13.11
N VAL A 128 -7.98 -9.70 -12.87
CA VAL A 128 -8.38 -9.26 -11.53
C VAL A 128 -9.06 -10.41 -10.77
N ARG A 129 -9.98 -11.16 -11.41
CA ARG A 129 -10.63 -12.31 -10.76
C ARG A 129 -9.62 -13.39 -10.36
N LYS A 130 -8.69 -13.74 -11.25
CA LYS A 130 -7.63 -14.72 -10.98
C LYS A 130 -6.71 -14.27 -9.85
N ALA A 131 -6.28 -13.01 -9.86
CA ALA A 131 -5.45 -12.45 -8.79
C ALA A 131 -6.18 -12.43 -7.44
N SER A 132 -7.49 -12.15 -7.45
CA SER A 132 -8.33 -12.17 -6.25
C SER A 132 -8.48 -13.59 -5.67
N ALA A 133 -8.72 -14.60 -6.50
CA ALA A 133 -8.77 -15.99 -6.05
C ALA A 133 -7.42 -16.49 -5.50
N GLU A 134 -6.31 -16.09 -6.12
CA GLU A 134 -4.97 -16.41 -5.61
C GLU A 134 -4.66 -15.69 -4.30
N ALA A 135 -5.06 -14.42 -4.16
CA ALA A 135 -4.91 -13.67 -2.91
C ALA A 135 -5.69 -14.33 -1.76
N GLU A 136 -6.92 -14.75 -2.00
CA GLU A 136 -7.72 -15.50 -1.03
C GLU A 136 -7.01 -16.80 -0.61
N ARG A 137 -6.57 -17.62 -1.58
CA ARG A 137 -5.85 -18.87 -1.29
C ARG A 137 -4.64 -18.65 -0.37
N ARG A 138 -3.88 -17.58 -0.60
CA ARG A 138 -2.71 -17.21 0.24
C ARG A 138 -3.13 -16.76 1.63
N ILE A 139 -4.14 -15.91 1.73
CA ILE A 139 -4.64 -15.38 3.00
C ILE A 139 -5.22 -16.53 3.84
N ASP A 140 -6.03 -17.40 3.25
CA ASP A 140 -6.63 -18.55 3.95
C ASP A 140 -5.56 -19.54 4.44
N ALA A 141 -4.55 -19.81 3.61
CA ALA A 141 -3.41 -20.64 4.02
C ALA A 141 -2.67 -20.03 5.22
N HIS A 142 -2.45 -18.71 5.20
CA HIS A 142 -1.82 -17.99 6.31
C HIS A 142 -2.68 -18.00 7.57
N VAL A 143 -3.98 -17.72 7.48
CA VAL A 143 -4.92 -17.75 8.61
C VAL A 143 -4.97 -19.16 9.22
N SER A 144 -5.02 -20.20 8.39
CA SER A 144 -4.99 -21.60 8.84
C SER A 144 -3.68 -21.99 9.51
N MET A 145 -2.57 -21.36 9.15
CA MET A 145 -1.29 -21.54 9.83
C MET A 145 -1.28 -20.80 11.17
N CYS A 146 -1.73 -19.53 11.20
CA CYS A 146 -1.81 -18.74 12.44
C CYS A 146 -2.75 -19.37 13.47
N SER A 147 -3.88 -19.96 13.08
CA SER A 147 -4.81 -20.59 14.03
C SER A 147 -4.24 -21.82 14.74
N LYS A 148 -3.16 -22.41 14.21
CA LYS A 148 -2.46 -23.57 14.80
C LYS A 148 -1.24 -23.18 15.63
N ARG A 149 -1.01 -21.88 15.84
CA ARG A 149 0.14 -21.37 16.59
C ARG A 149 -0.02 -21.58 18.08
N GLU A 150 0.62 -22.62 18.58
CA GLU A 150 0.61 -22.96 19.99
C GLU A 150 1.27 -21.87 20.87
N ASP A 151 2.31 -21.21 20.37
CA ASP A 151 3.01 -20.13 21.07
C ASP A 151 2.08 -18.94 21.36
N VAL A 152 1.28 -18.51 20.37
CA VAL A 152 0.25 -17.47 20.56
C VAL A 152 -0.83 -17.97 21.53
N TYR A 153 -1.33 -19.19 21.35
CA TYR A 153 -2.36 -19.77 22.20
C TYR A 153 -1.95 -19.81 23.68
N ARG A 154 -0.69 -20.18 23.98
CA ARG A 154 -0.17 -20.22 25.36
C ARG A 154 -0.21 -18.84 26.03
N VAL A 155 0.12 -17.78 25.30
CA VAL A 155 0.08 -16.40 25.81
C VAL A 155 -1.36 -15.95 26.06
N VAL A 156 -2.28 -16.21 25.12
CA VAL A 156 -3.72 -15.91 25.28
C VAL A 156 -4.31 -16.67 26.46
N LYS A 157 -3.97 -17.96 26.62
CA LYS A 157 -4.43 -18.79 27.73
C LYS A 157 -3.89 -18.31 29.08
N ALA A 158 -2.63 -17.88 29.14
CA ALA A 158 -2.06 -17.29 30.34
C ALA A 158 -2.81 -16.01 30.75
N PHE A 159 -3.15 -15.15 29.77
CA PHE A 159 -3.98 -13.98 30.02
C PHE A 159 -5.37 -14.36 30.52
N ALA A 160 -6.07 -15.27 29.85
CA ALA A 160 -7.41 -15.72 30.24
C ALA A 160 -7.44 -16.28 31.68
N SER A 161 -6.35 -16.91 32.10
CA SER A 161 -6.22 -17.50 33.45
C SER A 161 -5.98 -16.46 34.55
N LYS A 162 -5.53 -15.23 34.23
CA LYS A 162 -5.38 -14.15 35.22
C LYS A 162 -6.72 -13.65 35.76
N GLY A 163 -7.81 -13.81 34.99
CA GLY A 163 -9.14 -13.38 35.41
C GLY A 163 -9.27 -11.87 35.60
N GLU A 164 -8.52 -11.06 34.82
CA GLU A 164 -8.65 -9.60 34.86
C GLU A 164 -10.10 -9.16 34.60
N TRP A 165 -10.51 -8.05 35.22
CA TRP A 165 -11.86 -7.52 34.99
C TRP A 165 -11.98 -6.97 33.56
N MET A 166 -13.03 -7.36 32.86
CA MET A 166 -13.29 -6.93 31.49
C MET A 166 -14.78 -6.82 31.22
N ASN A 167 -15.14 -6.06 30.19
CA ASN A 167 -16.51 -6.01 29.70
C ASN A 167 -16.95 -7.37 29.12
N PRO A 168 -18.27 -7.63 28.98
CA PRO A 168 -18.77 -8.92 28.51
C PRO A 168 -18.31 -9.30 27.09
N GLU A 169 -18.18 -8.32 26.19
CA GLU A 169 -17.75 -8.54 24.81
C GLU A 169 -16.30 -9.03 24.74
N ALA A 170 -15.38 -8.37 25.44
CA ALA A 170 -13.98 -8.77 25.50
C ALA A 170 -13.81 -10.16 26.14
N LYS A 171 -14.61 -10.47 27.17
CA LYS A 171 -14.65 -11.82 27.76
C LYS A 171 -15.13 -12.87 26.76
N HIS A 172 -16.07 -12.53 25.89
CA HIS A 172 -16.55 -13.44 24.85
C HIS A 172 -15.49 -13.61 23.75
N TYR A 173 -14.89 -12.52 23.29
CA TYR A 173 -13.83 -12.54 22.27
C TYR A 173 -12.70 -13.50 22.64
N ILE A 174 -12.20 -13.44 23.89
CA ILE A 174 -11.13 -14.33 24.37
C ILE A 174 -11.52 -15.81 24.34
N LYS A 175 -12.81 -16.14 24.50
CA LYS A 175 -13.28 -17.53 24.41
C LYS A 175 -13.31 -18.04 22.96
N CYS A 176 -13.30 -17.13 21.99
CA CYS A 176 -13.31 -17.44 20.57
C CYS A 176 -11.90 -17.47 19.94
N LEU A 177 -10.89 -16.96 20.65
CA LEU A 177 -9.47 -17.06 20.30
C LEU A 177 -8.91 -18.46 20.63
#